data_AF-A0A096FIG2-F1
#
_entry.id   AF-A0A096FIG2-F1
#
_cell.length_a   1.000
_cell.length_b   1.000
_cell.length_c   1.000
_cell.angle_alpha   90.00
_cell.angle_beta   90.00
_cell.angle_gamma   90.00
#
_symmetry.space_group_name_H-M   'P 1'
#
loop_
_entity.id
_entity.type
_entity.pdbx_description
1 polymer ?
#
loop_
_entity_poly.entity_id
_entity_poly.type
_entity_poly.pdbx_seq_one_letter_code
_entity_poly.pdbx_strand_id
1 'polypeptide(L)'
;MLVSGKSIGLVCAGVAAAWLIRNLSRLPDTFQSRSCQGVKWHRAFPDAAKKDIRSFLSMFTQAFGFPEQKRLLFEPADTFFGVYRSLYPYNWMPDALELETFASMVKKTYGISLADVWSDTLTLGKLFSLSQDKTGLE
;
A
#
# COMPACT_ATOMS: atom_id res chain seq x y z
N MET A 1 35.03 33.91 -3.43
CA MET A 1 33.86 33.40 -2.69
C MET A 1 33.92 31.87 -2.71
N LEU A 2 34.42 31.25 -1.64
CA LEU A 2 34.45 29.79 -1.50
C LEU A 2 33.09 29.34 -0.95
N VAL A 3 32.28 28.66 -1.75
CA VAL A 3 31.07 27.98 -1.25
C VAL A 3 31.54 26.79 -0.41
N SER A 4 31.15 26.79 0.87
CA SER A 4 31.50 25.76 1.85
C SER A 4 30.98 24.38 1.42
N GLY A 5 31.86 23.38 1.34
CA GLY A 5 31.55 22.02 0.89
C GLY A 5 30.46 21.28 1.68
N LYS A 6 30.05 21.80 2.85
CA LYS A 6 28.93 21.27 3.64
C LYS A 6 27.55 21.56 3.01
N SER A 7 27.41 22.65 2.27
CA SER A 7 26.13 23.01 1.64
C SER A 7 25.83 22.16 0.40
N ILE A 8 26.87 21.70 -0.31
CA ILE A 8 26.72 20.89 -1.52
C ILE A 8 26.30 19.45 -1.16
N GLY A 9 26.88 18.86 -0.11
CA GLY A 9 26.51 17.51 0.33
C GLY A 9 25.05 17.37 0.77
N LEU A 10 24.50 18.39 1.42
CA LEU A 10 23.12 18.39 1.94
C LEU A 10 22.08 18.55 0.82
N VAL A 11 22.40 19.34 -0.22
CA VAL A 11 21.56 19.49 -1.42
C VAL A 11 21.57 18.20 -2.24
N CYS A 12 22.72 17.56 -2.42
CA CYS A 12 22.81 16.29 -3.15
C CYS A 12 22.07 15.15 -2.42
N ALA A 13 22.16 15.06 -1.09
CA ALA A 13 21.40 14.10 -0.30
C ALA A 13 19.89 14.36 -0.36
N GLY A 14 19.45 15.63 -0.30
CA GLY A 14 18.04 16.00 -0.42
C GLY A 14 17.46 15.70 -1.80
N VAL A 15 18.22 15.96 -2.87
CA VAL A 15 17.82 15.62 -4.25
C VAL A 15 17.79 14.11 -4.46
N ALA A 16 18.77 13.36 -3.94
CA ALA A 16 18.79 11.91 -4.01
C ALA A 16 17.62 11.29 -3.23
N ALA A 17 17.32 11.79 -2.03
CA ALA A 17 16.16 11.36 -1.25
C ALA A 17 14.85 11.71 -1.96
N ALA A 18 14.70 12.92 -2.49
CA ALA A 18 13.51 13.30 -3.25
C ALA A 18 13.34 12.48 -4.55
N TRP A 19 14.44 12.18 -5.25
CA TRP A 19 14.42 11.35 -6.43
C TRP A 19 14.10 9.89 -6.10
N LEU A 20 14.65 9.35 -5.00
CA LEU A 20 14.33 8.03 -4.46
C LEU A 20 12.85 7.96 -4.06
N ILE A 21 12.36 8.89 -3.25
CA ILE A 21 10.94 8.97 -2.86
C ILE A 21 10.06 9.02 -4.11
N ARG A 22 10.38 9.88 -5.08
CA ARG A 22 9.58 10.02 -6.30
C ARG A 22 9.65 8.78 -7.22
N ASN A 23 10.74 8.02 -7.19
CA ASN A 23 10.87 6.77 -7.93
C ASN A 23 10.25 5.58 -7.18
N LEU A 24 10.24 5.59 -5.84
CA LEU A 24 9.54 4.61 -4.99
C LEU A 24 8.02 4.83 -4.98
N SER A 25 7.54 6.08 -5.13
CA SER A 25 6.11 6.37 -5.32
C SER A 25 5.54 5.88 -6.66
N ARG A 26 6.38 5.26 -7.51
CA ARG A 26 5.90 4.64 -8.74
C ARG A 26 5.35 3.26 -8.43
N LEU A 27 4.09 3.09 -8.79
CA LEU A 27 3.43 1.80 -8.78
C LEU A 27 4.23 0.82 -9.67
N PRO A 28 4.46 -0.45 -9.28
CA PRO A 28 5.15 -1.42 -10.14
C PRO A 28 4.43 -1.62 -11.49
N ASP A 29 5.19 -1.87 -12.56
CA ASP A 29 4.66 -1.98 -13.93
C ASP A 29 3.55 -3.02 -14.08
N THR A 30 3.64 -4.12 -13.32
CA THR A 30 2.63 -5.18 -13.24
C THR A 30 1.24 -4.66 -12.84
N PHE A 31 1.18 -3.60 -12.04
CA PHE A 31 -0.10 -2.97 -11.66
C PHE A 31 -0.44 -1.77 -12.55
N GLN A 32 0.56 -1.03 -13.06
CA GLN A 32 0.32 0.13 -13.93
C GLN A 32 -0.39 -0.23 -15.24
N SER A 33 -0.11 -1.41 -15.78
CA SER A 33 -0.71 -1.91 -17.03
C SER A 33 -2.14 -2.43 -16.84
N ARG A 34 -2.64 -2.56 -15.61
CA ARG A 34 -3.97 -3.07 -15.33
C ARG A 34 -5.05 -2.04 -15.67
N SER A 35 -6.20 -2.53 -16.11
CA SER A 35 -7.44 -1.75 -16.09
C SER A 35 -7.97 -1.59 -14.66
N CYS A 36 -8.97 -0.73 -14.50
CA CYS A 36 -9.71 -0.60 -13.24
C CYS A 36 -10.30 -1.95 -12.79
N GLN A 37 -10.03 -2.33 -11.54
CA GLN A 37 -10.44 -3.58 -10.90
C GLN A 37 -11.71 -3.42 -10.05
N GLY A 38 -12.39 -2.28 -10.13
CA GLY A 38 -13.61 -2.02 -9.35
C GLY A 38 -14.72 -3.05 -9.59
N VAL A 39 -14.80 -3.62 -10.81
CA VAL A 39 -15.73 -4.72 -11.13
C VAL A 39 -15.40 -5.98 -10.31
N LYS A 40 -14.12 -6.32 -10.14
CA LYS A 40 -13.71 -7.48 -9.33
C LYS A 40 -14.07 -7.27 -7.86
N TRP A 41 -13.84 -6.06 -7.34
CA TRP A 41 -14.25 -5.70 -5.97
C TRP A 41 -15.75 -5.81 -5.76
N HIS A 42 -16.55 -5.25 -6.68
CA HIS A 42 -18.01 -5.35 -6.59
C HIS A 42 -18.52 -6.80 -6.69
N ARG A 43 -17.85 -7.65 -7.48
CA ARG A 43 -18.21 -9.08 -7.57
C ARG A 43 -17.84 -9.84 -6.30
N ALA A 44 -16.70 -9.53 -5.69
CA ALA A 44 -16.25 -10.19 -4.47
C ALA A 44 -17.04 -9.74 -3.22
N PHE A 45 -17.52 -8.50 -3.21
CA PHE A 45 -18.25 -7.90 -2.08
C PHE A 45 -19.50 -7.15 -2.59
N PRO A 46 -20.55 -7.87 -3.02
CA PRO A 46 -21.74 -7.25 -3.61
C PRO A 46 -22.51 -6.38 -2.62
N ASP A 47 -22.47 -6.73 -1.33
CA ASP A 47 -23.21 -6.03 -0.27
C ASP A 47 -22.40 -4.91 0.40
N ALA A 48 -21.10 -4.79 0.08
CA ALA A 48 -20.26 -3.76 0.65
C ALA A 48 -20.51 -2.40 -0.02
N ALA A 49 -20.58 -1.33 0.77
CA ALA A 49 -20.73 0.00 0.19
C ALA A 49 -19.47 0.37 -0.61
N LYS A 50 -19.67 0.95 -1.80
CA LYS A 50 -18.56 1.39 -2.68
C LYS A 50 -17.58 2.34 -1.98
N LYS A 51 -18.06 3.13 -1.00
CA LYS A 51 -17.24 4.03 -0.20
C LYS A 51 -16.26 3.27 0.69
N ASP A 52 -16.67 2.14 1.29
CA ASP A 52 -15.86 1.39 2.25
C ASP A 52 -14.71 0.69 1.52
N ILE A 53 -14.99 0.09 0.37
CA ILE A 53 -13.96 -0.48 -0.52
C ILE A 53 -12.93 0.59 -0.91
N ARG A 54 -13.39 1.79 -1.29
CA ARG A 54 -12.49 2.88 -1.70
C ARG A 54 -11.67 3.41 -0.54
N SER A 55 -12.26 3.54 0.66
CA SER A 55 -11.55 3.97 1.87
C SER A 55 -10.47 2.97 2.26
N PHE A 56 -10.80 1.67 2.24
CA PHE A 56 -9.84 0.60 2.48
C PHE A 56 -8.67 0.65 1.48
N LEU A 57 -8.97 0.75 0.18
CA LEU A 57 -7.95 0.84 -0.87
C LEU A 57 -7.13 2.13 -0.77
N SER A 58 -7.73 3.25 -0.38
CA SER A 58 -7.01 4.51 -0.12
C SER A 58 -6.01 4.34 1.01
N MET A 59 -6.44 3.74 2.13
CA MET A 59 -5.59 3.47 3.29
C MET A 59 -4.40 2.58 2.89
N PHE A 60 -4.65 1.53 2.10
CA PHE A 60 -3.61 0.68 1.54
C PHE A 60 -2.64 1.48 0.65
N THR A 61 -3.12 2.22 -0.34
CA THR A 61 -2.23 3.01 -1.21
C THR A 61 -1.44 4.06 -0.45
N GLN A 62 -2.02 4.66 0.58
CA GLN A 62 -1.34 5.64 1.42
C GLN A 62 -0.18 5.01 2.20
N ALA A 63 -0.39 3.85 2.82
CA ALA A 63 0.64 3.15 3.58
C ALA A 63 1.83 2.73 2.70
N PHE A 64 1.56 2.37 1.44
CA PHE A 64 2.57 1.97 0.46
C PHE A 64 3.12 3.14 -0.39
N GLY A 65 2.73 4.38 -0.10
CA GLY A 65 3.20 5.56 -0.83
C GLY A 65 2.75 5.61 -2.30
N PHE A 66 1.72 4.87 -2.68
CA PHE A 66 1.15 4.87 -4.03
C PHE A 66 0.22 6.06 -4.27
N PRO A 67 0.10 6.55 -5.53
CA PRO A 67 -0.87 7.58 -5.85
C PRO A 67 -2.30 7.09 -5.60
N GLU A 68 -3.10 7.86 -4.87
CA GLU A 68 -4.48 7.50 -4.52
C GLU A 68 -5.34 7.21 -5.77
N GLN A 69 -5.08 7.91 -6.88
CA GLN A 69 -5.80 7.71 -8.14
C GLN A 69 -5.58 6.31 -8.73
N LYS A 70 -4.54 5.61 -8.30
CA LYS A 70 -4.19 4.25 -8.72
C LYS A 70 -4.78 3.16 -7.83
N ARG A 71 -5.48 3.51 -6.74
CA ARG A 71 -6.06 2.54 -5.78
C ARG A 71 -6.95 1.47 -6.42
N LEU A 72 -7.64 1.81 -7.51
CA LEU A 72 -8.53 0.89 -8.23
C LEU A 72 -7.79 -0.05 -9.20
N LEU A 73 -6.46 -0.03 -9.27
CA LEU A 73 -5.68 -1.00 -10.05
C LEU A 73 -5.40 -2.30 -9.27
N PHE A 74 -5.61 -2.26 -7.96
CA PHE A 74 -5.49 -3.41 -7.08
C PHE A 74 -6.80 -4.19 -7.03
N GLU A 75 -6.71 -5.51 -7.06
CA GLU A 75 -7.83 -6.44 -7.01
C GLU A 75 -7.90 -7.18 -5.67
N PRO A 76 -9.07 -7.71 -5.29
CA PRO A 76 -9.22 -8.41 -4.01
C PRO A 76 -8.33 -9.65 -3.88
N ALA A 77 -7.86 -10.24 -4.98
CA ALA A 77 -6.97 -11.40 -4.97
C ALA A 77 -5.49 -11.05 -4.85
N ASP A 78 -5.10 -9.77 -4.99
CA ASP A 78 -3.70 -9.38 -4.78
C ASP A 78 -3.29 -9.69 -3.35
N THR A 79 -2.14 -10.36 -3.18
CA THR A 79 -1.56 -10.64 -1.87
C THR A 79 -0.66 -9.49 -1.43
N PHE A 80 -0.60 -9.23 -0.12
CA PHE A 80 0.35 -8.27 0.44
C PHE A 80 1.78 -8.63 0.06
N PHE A 81 2.11 -9.92 0.15
CA PHE A 81 3.41 -10.45 -0.24
C PHE A 81 3.69 -10.24 -1.74
N GLY A 82 2.70 -10.43 -2.61
CA GLY A 82 2.85 -10.22 -4.06
C GLY A 82 3.10 -8.76 -4.42
N VAL A 83 2.40 -7.83 -3.75
CA VAL A 83 2.66 -6.39 -3.91
C VAL A 83 4.05 -6.04 -3.40
N TYR A 84 4.40 -6.52 -2.20
CA TYR A 84 5.72 -6.31 -1.60
C TYR A 84 6.85 -6.79 -2.52
N ARG A 85 6.75 -8.01 -3.05
CA ARG A 85 7.71 -8.59 -4.00
C ARG A 85 7.82 -7.82 -5.31
N SER A 86 6.75 -7.15 -5.73
CA SER A 86 6.77 -6.31 -6.92
C SER A 86 7.49 -4.97 -6.68
N LEU A 87 7.52 -4.48 -5.44
CA LEU A 87 8.30 -3.29 -5.04
C LEU A 87 9.77 -3.63 -4.82
N TYR A 88 10.02 -4.78 -4.21
CA TYR A 88 11.32 -5.25 -3.79
C TYR A 88 11.66 -6.56 -4.52
N PRO A 89 11.94 -6.53 -5.83
CA PRO A 89 12.23 -7.75 -6.60
C PRO A 89 13.55 -8.40 -6.19
N TYR A 90 14.45 -7.64 -5.55
CA TYR A 90 15.73 -8.13 -5.05
C TYR A 90 15.69 -8.26 -3.53
N ASN A 91 16.09 -9.43 -3.01
CA ASN A 91 16.03 -9.79 -1.59
C ASN A 91 16.93 -8.96 -0.66
N TRP A 92 17.84 -8.13 -1.19
CA TRP A 92 18.82 -7.40 -0.39
C TRP A 92 18.31 -6.05 0.13
N MET A 93 17.08 -5.65 -0.22
CA MET A 93 16.50 -4.37 0.18
C MET A 93 15.49 -4.60 1.33
N PRO A 94 15.93 -4.51 2.60
CA PRO A 94 15.03 -4.58 3.73
C PRO A 94 14.41 -3.21 3.90
N ASP A 95 13.21 -3.02 3.35
CA ASP A 95 12.30 -2.06 3.93
C ASP A 95 10.95 -2.75 4.12
N ALA A 96 10.43 -2.68 5.34
CA ALA A 96 9.10 -3.18 5.72
C ALA A 96 8.26 -2.04 6.31
N LEU A 97 8.71 -0.79 6.19
CA LEU A 97 8.05 0.39 6.75
C LEU A 97 6.63 0.54 6.24
N GLU A 98 6.35 0.19 4.98
CA GLU A 98 5.00 0.24 4.42
C GLU A 98 4.07 -0.77 5.10
N LEU A 99 4.58 -1.98 5.40
CA LEU A 99 3.82 -3.01 6.10
C LEU A 99 3.56 -2.62 7.56
N GLU A 100 4.54 -2.05 8.24
CA GLU A 100 4.39 -1.53 9.60
C GLU A 100 3.39 -0.37 9.66
N THR A 101 3.52 0.58 8.73
CA THR A 101 2.60 1.71 8.57
C THR A 101 1.19 1.20 8.31
N PHE A 102 1.04 0.25 7.39
CA PHE A 102 -0.24 -0.34 7.06
C PHE A 102 -0.85 -1.10 8.25
N ALA A 103 -0.07 -1.91 8.96
CA ALA A 103 -0.52 -2.63 10.16
C ALA A 103 -1.02 -1.66 11.24
N SER A 104 -0.31 -0.55 11.45
CA SER A 104 -0.71 0.51 12.37
C SER A 104 -2.05 1.14 11.96
N MET A 105 -2.22 1.47 10.67
CA MET A 105 -3.46 2.04 10.14
C MET A 105 -4.63 1.06 10.24
N VAL A 106 -4.43 -0.23 9.91
CA VAL A 106 -5.45 -1.28 10.01
C VAL A 106 -5.91 -1.46 11.46
N LYS A 107 -4.96 -1.51 12.40
CA LYS A 107 -5.28 -1.63 13.84
C LYS A 107 -6.06 -0.43 14.34
N LYS A 108 -5.67 0.79 13.93
CA LYS A 108 -6.33 2.02 14.34
C LYS A 108 -7.75 2.14 13.76
N THR A 109 -7.93 1.76 12.49
CA THR A 109 -9.20 1.95 11.76
C THR A 109 -10.20 0.84 12.04
N TYR A 110 -9.74 -0.42 12.12
CA TYR A 110 -10.61 -1.59 12.16
C TYR A 110 -10.42 -2.46 13.42
N GLY A 111 -9.49 -2.11 14.31
CA GLY A 111 -9.18 -2.91 15.49
C GLY A 111 -8.49 -4.25 15.18
N ILE A 112 -8.04 -4.46 13.94
CA ILE A 112 -7.41 -5.71 13.50
C ILE A 112 -5.90 -5.63 13.71
N SER A 113 -5.36 -6.56 14.49
CA SER A 113 -3.92 -6.80 14.53
C SER A 113 -3.50 -7.55 13.27
N LEU A 114 -2.69 -6.92 12.41
CA LEU A 114 -2.23 -7.56 11.18
C LEU A 114 -1.38 -8.81 11.48
N ALA A 115 -0.66 -8.82 12.60
CA ALA A 115 0.14 -9.95 13.06
C ALA A 115 -0.71 -11.21 13.32
N ASP A 116 -1.96 -11.04 13.77
CA ASP A 116 -2.84 -12.15 14.14
C ASP A 116 -3.45 -12.84 12.90
N VAL A 117 -3.47 -12.14 11.77
CA VAL A 117 -4.10 -12.58 10.52
C VAL A 117 -3.08 -12.74 9.38
N TRP A 118 -1.81 -12.47 9.64
CA TRP A 118 -0.76 -12.50 8.65
C TRP A 118 -0.53 -13.91 8.11
N SER A 119 -0.39 -13.99 6.78
CA SER A 119 0.07 -15.18 6.06
C SER A 119 0.64 -14.75 4.71
N ASP A 120 1.50 -15.56 4.11
CA ASP A 120 2.05 -15.27 2.76
C ASP A 120 0.95 -15.20 1.68
N THR A 121 -0.20 -15.83 1.96
CA THR A 121 -1.38 -15.85 1.10
C THR A 121 -2.43 -14.81 1.50
N LEU A 122 -2.17 -13.93 2.48
CA LEU A 122 -3.12 -12.91 2.88
C LEU A 122 -3.39 -11.95 1.71
N THR A 123 -4.64 -11.91 1.27
CA THR A 123 -5.08 -11.04 0.17
C THR A 123 -5.71 -9.75 0.70
N LEU A 124 -5.73 -8.72 -0.16
CA LEU A 124 -6.45 -7.47 0.10
C LEU A 124 -7.93 -7.73 0.39
N GLY A 125 -8.56 -8.61 -0.38
CA GLY A 125 -9.96 -8.99 -0.19
C GLY A 125 -10.19 -9.71 1.13
N LYS A 126 -9.30 -10.62 1.54
CA LYS A 126 -9.45 -11.32 2.82
C LYS A 126 -9.36 -10.36 3.99
N LEU A 127 -8.43 -9.41 3.97
CA LEU A 127 -8.33 -8.40 5.03
C LEU A 127 -9.54 -7.45 5.01
N PHE A 128 -10.01 -7.05 3.83
CA PHE A 128 -11.23 -6.25 3.72
C PHE A 128 -12.45 -6.96 4.31
N SER A 129 -12.62 -8.25 4.05
CA SER A 129 -13.70 -9.05 4.65
C SER A 129 -13.68 -8.97 6.18
N LEU A 130 -12.50 -9.14 6.79
CA LEU A 130 -12.35 -9.05 8.24
C LEU A 130 -12.69 -7.66 8.78
N SER A 131 -12.39 -6.61 8.00
CA SER A 131 -12.73 -5.23 8.38
C SER A 131 -14.23 -4.97 8.40
N GLN A 132 -15.00 -5.61 7.51
CA GLN A 132 -16.46 -5.48 7.47
C GLN A 132 -17.13 -6.18 8.67
N ASP A 133 -16.63 -7.36 9.07
CA ASP A 133 -17.20 -8.14 10.18
C ASP A 133 -17.10 -7.41 11.52
N LYS A 134 -16.05 -6.60 11.71
CA LYS A 134 -15.83 -5.84 12.96
C LYS A 134 -16.67 -4.56 13.04
N THR A 135 -16.95 -3.91 11.91
CA THR A 135 -17.83 -2.74 11.87
C THR A 135 -19.32 -3.12 11.99
N GLY A 136 -19.68 -4.39 11.72
CA GLY A 136 -21.04 -4.92 11.91
C GLY A 136 -21.38 -5.34 13.35
N LEU A 137 -20.48 -5.15 14.32
CA LEU A 137 -20.66 -5.51 15.74
C LEU A 137 -20.79 -4.28 16.67
N GLU A 138 -21.00 -3.09 16.11
CA GLU A 138 -21.34 -1.87 16.86
C GLU A 138 -22.85 -1.58 16.84
#